data_AF-A0A660M8V2-F1
#
_entry.id   AF-A0A660M8V2-F1
#
_cell.length_a   1.000
_cell.length_b   1.000
_cell.length_c   1.000
_cell.angle_alpha   90.00
_cell.angle_beta   90.00
_cell.angle_gamma   90.00
#
_symmetry.space_group_name_H-M   'P 1'
#
loop_
_entity.id
_entity.type
_entity.pdbx_description
1 polymer ?
#
loop_
_entity_poly.entity_id
_entity_poly.type
_entity_poly.pdbx_seq_one_letter_code
_entity_poly.pdbx_strand_id
1 'polypeptide(L)' 'MAKTAVYVPRLKTLYKDKIAKELQSELELTNIHQVPKLEKIVVSVGTGKKKED' A
#
# COMPACT_ATOMS: atom_id res chain seq x y z
N MET A 1 -25.75 -17.78 12.12
CA MET A 1 -24.75 -18.01 11.05
C MET A 1 -23.86 -16.78 11.00
N ALA A 2 -22.64 -16.86 11.53
CA ALA A 2 -21.74 -15.71 11.64
C ALA A 2 -21.18 -15.35 10.25
N LYS A 3 -21.44 -14.12 9.80
CA LYS A 3 -20.96 -13.58 8.53
C LYS A 3 -19.47 -13.26 8.67
N THR A 4 -18.62 -14.19 8.25
CA THR A 4 -17.17 -13.98 8.15
C THR A 4 -16.90 -12.95 7.05
N ALA A 5 -16.84 -11.67 7.42
CA ALA A 5 -16.45 -10.62 6.50
C ALA A 5 -14.97 -10.81 6.17
N VAL A 6 -14.69 -11.15 4.91
CA VAL A 6 -13.32 -11.20 4.38
C VAL A 6 -12.75 -9.78 4.50
N TYR A 7 -11.81 -9.58 5.44
CA TYR A 7 -11.20 -8.28 5.67
C TYR A 7 -10.36 -7.89 4.44
N VAL A 8 -10.85 -6.92 3.68
CA VAL A 8 -10.08 -6.30 2.61
C VAL A 8 -9.51 -4.99 3.16
N PRO A 9 -8.17 -4.80 3.16
CA PRO A 9 -7.55 -3.57 3.64
C PRO A 9 -8.05 -2.37 2.82
N ARG A 10 -8.54 -1.33 3.49
CA ARG A 10 -9.06 -0.10 2.86
C ARG A 10 -8.06 0.56 1.90
N LEU A 11 -6.77 0.47 2.22
CA LEU A 11 -5.70 1.02 1.37
C LEU A 11 -5.48 0.20 0.10
N LYS A 12 -5.74 -1.11 0.14
CA LYS A 12 -5.59 -2.01 -1.02
C LYS A 12 -6.71 -1.79 -2.04
N THR A 13 -7.94 -1.49 -1.59
CA THR A 13 -9.04 -1.11 -2.48
C THR A 13 -8.76 0.26 -3.10
N LEU A 14 -8.37 1.25 -2.29
CA LEU A 14 -8.10 2.60 -2.77
C LEU A 14 -6.96 2.63 -3.82
N TYR A 15 -5.91 1.81 -3.64
CA TYR A 15 -4.84 1.68 -4.62
C TYR A 15 -5.32 1.13 -5.96
N LYS A 16 -6.16 0.09 -5.95
CA LYS A 16 -6.68 -0.54 -7.18
C LYS A 16 -7.69 0.33 -7.91
N ASP A 17 -8.54 1.04 -7.18
CA ASP A 17 -9.68 1.75 -7.76
C ASP A 17 -9.30 3.14 -8.28
N LYS A 18 -8.45 3.87 -7.55
CA LYS A 18 -8.06 5.26 -7.89
C LYS A 18 -6.60 5.38 -8.30
N ILE A 19 -5.68 5.07 -7.37
CA ILE A 19 -4.26 5.43 -7.53
C ILE A 19 -3.63 4.75 -8.75
N ALA A 20 -3.94 3.49 -9.02
CA ALA A 20 -3.37 2.77 -10.16
C ALA A 20 -3.78 3.39 -11.52
N LYS A 21 -5.01 3.90 -11.62
CA LYS A 21 -5.51 4.54 -12.85
C LYS A 21 -4.96 5.95 -13.01
N GLU A 22 -4.93 6.72 -11.92
CA GLU A 22 -4.32 8.05 -11.90
C GLU A 22 -2.85 7.98 -12.29
N LEU A 23 -2.06 7.08 -11.68
CA LEU A 23 -0.66 6.87 -12.03
C LEU A 23 -0.48 6.39 -13.48
N GLN A 24 -1.36 5.52 -13.98
CA GLN A 24 -1.26 5.05 -15.37
C GLN A 24 -1.46 6.20 -16.37
N SER A 25 -2.40 7.11 -16.08
CA SER A 25 -2.65 8.29 -16.92
C SER A 25 -1.57 9.36 -16.76
N GLU A 26 -1.09 9.64 -15.55
CA GLU A 26 -0.05 10.65 -15.31
C GLU A 26 1.32 10.27 -15.90
N LEU A 27 1.64 8.98 -15.92
CA LEU A 27 2.92 8.47 -16.42
C LEU A 27 2.83 7.94 -17.87
N GLU A 28 1.67 8.08 -18.53
CA GLU A 28 1.40 7.60 -19.90
C GLU A 28 1.88 6.16 -20.16
N LEU A 29 1.64 5.28 -19.19
CA LEU A 29 2.15 3.90 -19.26
C LEU A 29 1.28 3.04 -20.17
N THR A 30 1.88 2.51 -21.23
CA THR A 30 1.22 1.60 -22.19
C THR A 30 0.89 0.24 -21.59
N ASN A 31 1.51 -0.14 -20.47
CA ASN A 31 1.31 -1.45 -19.83
C ASN A 31 0.84 -1.32 -18.38
N ILE A 32 -0.28 -1.96 -18.05
CA ILE A 32 -0.91 -2.00 -16.72
C ILE A 32 0.03 -2.58 -15.65
N HIS A 33 0.95 -3.47 -16.05
CA HIS A 33 1.91 -4.06 -15.13
C HIS A 33 3.08 -3.14 -14.76
N GLN A 34 3.28 -2.03 -15.48
CA GLN A 34 4.31 -1.03 -15.18
C GLN A 34 3.89 -0.08 -14.06
N VAL A 35 2.61 -0.08 -13.66
CA VAL A 35 2.14 0.77 -12.56
C VAL A 35 2.90 0.41 -11.27
N PRO A 36 3.60 1.38 -10.64
CA PRO A 36 4.45 1.11 -9.49
C PRO A 36 3.64 0.65 -8.28
N LYS A 37 4.13 -0.40 -7.61
CA LYS A 37 3.49 -1.06 -6.45
C LYS A 37 4.39 -0.95 -5.23
N LEU A 38 3.77 -0.91 -4.06
CA LEU A 38 4.48 -1.00 -2.78
C LEU A 38 4.96 -2.43 -2.57
N GLU A 39 6.28 -2.64 -2.56
CA GLU A 39 6.89 -3.97 -2.33
C GLU A 39 7.02 -4.31 -0.85
N LYS A 40 7.57 -3.40 -0.04
CA LYS A 40 7.65 -3.57 1.42
C LYS A 40 7.61 -2.23 2.14
N ILE A 41 7.05 -2.23 3.35
CA ILE A 41 7.11 -1.11 4.28
C ILE A 41 8.03 -1.55 5.43
N VAL A 42 9.24 -1.00 5.50
CA VAL A 42 10.16 -1.27 6.61
C VAL A 42 9.95 -0.20 7.67
N VAL A 43 9.49 -0.60 8.85
CA VAL A 43 9.42 0.28 10.02
C VAL A 43 10.64 0.01 10.89
N SER A 44 11.60 0.92 10.87
CA SER A 44 12.76 0.89 11.77
C SER A 44 12.49 1.83 12.94
N VAL A 45 12.50 1.28 14.16
CA VAL A 45 12.49 2.07 15.38
C VAL A 45 13.90 2.09 15.95
N GLY A 46 14.64 3.17 15.67
CA GLY A 46 15.98 3.38 16.19
C GLY A 46 15.93 3.86 17.64
N THR A 47 15.78 2.96 18.60
CA THR A 47 15.85 3.33 20.03
C THR A 47 17.31 3.34 20.52
N GLY A 48 18.13 4.21 19.92
CA GLY A 48 19.57 4.27 20.19
C GLY A 48 19.95 4.60 21.65
N LYS A 49 19.02 5.16 22.44
CA LYS A 49 19.19 5.47 23.87
C LYS A 49 17.87 5.37 24.66
N LYS A 50 17.16 4.24 24.63
CA LYS A 50 16.31 3.88 25.78
C LYS A 50 17.18 3.09 26.76
N LYS A 51 18.09 3.78 27.45
CA LYS A 51 18.87 3.16 28.52
C LYS A 51 18.43 3.58 29.91
N GLU A 52 17.78 4.71 30.11
CA GLU A 52 17.29 5.15 31.43
C GLU A 52 15.99 5.97 31.20
N ASP A 53 15.06 5.89 32.16
CA ASP A 53 13.60 6.20 32.16
C ASP A 53 12.65 5.11 31.60
#